data_AF-A0A8E6L3B8-F1
#
_entry.id   AF-A0A8E6L3B8-F1
#
_cell.length_a   1.000
_cell.length_b   1.000
_cell.length_c   1.000
_cell.angle_alpha   90.00
_cell.angle_beta   90.00
_cell.angle_gamma   90.00
#
_symmetry.space_group_name_H-M   'P 1'
#
loop_
_entity.id
_entity.type
_entity.pdbx_description
1 polymer ?
#
loop_
_entity_poly.entity_id
_entity_poly.type
_entity_poly.pdbx_seq_one_letter_code
_entity_poly.pdbx_strand_id
1 'polypeptide(L)'
;MACLLTTSIFFGDYAAIQVWCGDVTYIWTGKRRAYLAVVLDLFARKPVGWAMSFSPDSRLTMKALEMAWETRGKPGGVMFHSDTSRQFRQLLWRYQIRQSMSRSGNCWDNSPMERFFRSLKNEWMPVVGYEASARPLTP
;
A
#
# COMPACT_ATOMS: atom_id res chain seq x y z
N MET A 1 0.31 56.39 -2.41
CA MET A 1 0.53 56.16 -0.97
C MET A 1 -0.19 54.86 -0.61
N ALA A 2 0.60 53.83 -0.28
CA ALA A 2 0.30 52.46 0.18
C ALA A 2 -1.09 51.82 -0.10
N CYS A 3 -1.10 50.90 -1.07
CA CYS A 3 -2.02 49.78 -1.16
C CYS A 3 -1.64 48.75 -0.08
N LEU A 4 -2.47 48.61 0.97
CA LEU A 4 -2.35 47.54 1.96
C LEU A 4 -3.17 46.34 1.46
N LEU A 5 -2.56 45.49 0.63
CA LEU A 5 -2.89 44.08 0.56
C LEU A 5 -1.77 43.33 1.24
N THR A 6 -2.05 42.90 2.46
CA THR A 6 -1.20 42.05 3.27
C THR A 6 -0.71 40.85 2.47
N THR A 7 0.60 40.83 2.35
CA THR A 7 1.47 39.76 1.89
C THR A 7 1.13 38.46 2.63
N SER A 8 0.31 37.61 2.02
CA SER A 8 0.34 36.15 2.23
C SER A 8 0.64 35.54 0.88
N ILE A 9 1.88 35.78 0.44
CA ILE A 9 2.47 35.22 -0.76
C ILE A 9 2.71 33.73 -0.47
N PHE A 10 1.97 32.90 -1.21
CA PHE A 10 2.40 31.63 -1.77
C PHE A 10 3.17 30.68 -0.84
N PHE A 11 2.45 29.94 0.01
CA PHE A 11 2.76 28.52 0.13
C PHE A 11 2.13 27.85 -1.09
N GLY A 12 2.87 27.83 -2.19
CA GLY A 12 2.53 26.93 -3.30
C GLY A 12 2.58 25.52 -2.74
N ASP A 13 1.41 24.91 -2.58
CA ASP A 13 1.25 23.48 -2.32
C ASP A 13 1.92 22.71 -3.45
N TYR A 14 3.23 22.49 -3.34
CA TYR A 14 3.81 21.22 -3.76
C TYR A 14 3.24 20.16 -2.82
N ALA A 15 1.93 19.93 -2.89
CA ALA A 15 1.26 18.84 -2.23
C ALA A 15 2.03 17.61 -2.66
N ALA A 16 2.81 17.03 -1.75
CA ALA A 16 3.68 15.91 -2.03
C ALA A 16 2.83 14.86 -2.74
N ILE A 17 3.10 14.65 -4.03
CA ILE A 17 2.37 13.64 -4.80
C ILE A 17 2.58 12.33 -4.05
N GLN A 18 1.53 11.83 -3.42
CA GLN A 18 1.61 10.61 -2.65
C GLN A 18 1.72 9.46 -3.65
N VAL A 19 2.88 8.82 -3.68
CA VAL A 19 3.11 7.64 -4.51
C VAL A 19 3.06 6.42 -3.62
N TRP A 20 2.14 5.52 -3.92
CA TRP A 20 2.00 4.24 -3.25
C TRP A 20 2.43 3.10 -4.17
N CYS A 21 3.02 2.08 -3.57
CA CYS A 21 3.34 0.83 -4.24
C CYS A 21 2.69 -0.33 -3.48
N GLY A 22 2.19 -1.33 -4.19
CA GLY A 22 1.61 -2.52 -3.57
C GLY A 22 2.13 -3.80 -4.21
N ASP A 23 2.44 -4.78 -3.36
CA ASP A 23 2.93 -6.10 -3.76
C ASP A 23 2.44 -7.17 -2.76
N VAL A 24 2.50 -8.43 -3.17
CA VAL A 24 2.04 -9.59 -2.42
C VAL A 24 3.22 -10.53 -2.15
N THR A 25 3.39 -10.91 -0.89
CA THR A 25 4.36 -11.94 -0.50
C THR A 25 3.67 -13.09 0.23
N TYR A 26 4.39 -14.19 0.41
CA TYR A 26 3.96 -15.28 1.29
C TYR A 26 4.64 -15.17 2.65
N ILE A 27 3.89 -15.47 3.71
CA ILE A 27 4.39 -15.62 5.08
C ILE A 27 4.01 -16.99 5.63
N TRP A 28 4.83 -17.53 6.53
CA TRP A 28 4.57 -18.81 7.19
C TRP A 28 3.75 -18.59 8.46
N THR A 29 2.66 -19.36 8.61
CA THR A 29 1.75 -19.27 9.75
C THR A 29 1.84 -20.48 10.70
N GLY A 30 3.02 -21.10 10.78
CA GLY A 30 3.26 -22.33 11.54
C GLY A 30 2.70 -23.60 10.90
N LYS A 31 1.47 -23.54 10.36
CA LYS A 31 0.79 -24.70 9.75
C LYS A 31 0.76 -24.67 8.22
N ARG A 32 0.68 -23.48 7.62
CA ARG A 32 0.65 -23.28 6.16
C ARG A 32 1.16 -21.90 5.75
N ARG A 33 1.40 -21.71 4.44
CA ARG A 33 1.68 -20.39 3.86
C ARG A 33 0.39 -19.57 3.76
N ALA A 34 0.46 -18.30 4.14
CA ALA A 34 -0.56 -17.29 3.88
C ALA A 34 -0.01 -16.23 2.93
N TYR A 35 -0.87 -15.65 2.12
CA TYR A 35 -0.58 -14.50 1.28
C TYR A 35 -0.80 -13.22 2.07
N LEU A 36 0.19 -12.33 2.04
CA LEU A 36 0.18 -11.01 2.66
C LEU A 36 0.33 -9.97 1.55
N ALA A 37 -0.71 -9.17 1.35
CA ALA A 37 -0.64 -7.97 0.51
C ALA A 37 -0.30 -6.77 1.39
N VAL A 38 0.61 -5.92 0.93
CA VAL A 38 1.02 -4.68 1.62
C VAL A 38 0.99 -3.53 0.63
N VAL A 39 0.52 -2.38 1.09
CA VAL A 39 0.62 -1.09 0.41
C VAL A 39 1.58 -0.19 1.19
N LEU A 40 2.63 0.26 0.52
CA LEU A 40 3.67 1.11 1.05
C LEU A 40 3.51 2.53 0.50
N ASP A 41 3.56 3.53 1.39
CA ASP A 41 3.74 4.92 1.01
C ASP A 41 5.23 5.16 0.77
N LEU A 42 5.60 5.43 -0.49
CA LEU A 42 7.00 5.61 -0.89
C LEU A 42 7.61 6.90 -0.33
N PHE A 43 6.78 7.92 -0.10
CA PHE A 43 7.22 9.18 0.49
C PHE A 43 7.51 9.00 1.98
N ALA A 44 6.58 8.36 2.71
CA ALA A 44 6.74 8.13 4.15
C ALA A 44 7.64 6.92 4.50
N ARG A 45 7.93 6.05 3.51
CA ARG A 45 8.61 4.75 3.66
C ARG A 45 7.97 3.87 4.73
N LYS A 46 6.63 3.89 4.79
CA LYS A 46 5.85 3.17 5.81
C LYS A 46 4.72 2.36 5.17
N PRO A 47 4.43 1.16 5.68
CA PRO A 47 3.24 0.43 5.28
C PRO A 47 2.02 1.21 5.75
N VAL A 48 1.11 1.51 4.83
CA VAL A 48 -0.12 2.27 5.10
C VAL A 48 -1.36 1.40 5.04
N GLY A 49 -1.26 0.20 4.46
CA GLY A 49 -2.33 -0.80 4.51
C GLY A 49 -1.79 -2.19 4.24
N TRP A 50 -2.46 -3.20 4.79
CA TRP A 50 -2.10 -4.61 4.58
C TRP A 50 -3.33 -5.50 4.72
N ALA A 51 -3.28 -6.69 4.13
CA ALA A 51 -4.29 -7.71 4.30
C ALA A 51 -3.67 -9.09 4.15
N MET A 52 -4.22 -10.08 4.86
CA MET A 52 -3.75 -11.47 4.81
C MET A 52 -4.89 -12.41 4.41
N SER A 53 -4.60 -13.39 3.56
CA SER A 53 -5.53 -14.45 3.15
C SER A 53 -4.78 -15.75 2.86
N PHE A 54 -5.48 -16.88 2.93
CA PHE A 54 -4.94 -18.17 2.49
C PHE A 54 -5.18 -18.43 0.99
N SER A 55 -5.86 -17.51 0.30
CA SER A 55 -6.12 -17.58 -1.14
C SER A 55 -5.52 -16.34 -1.84
N PRO A 56 -4.80 -16.51 -2.96
CA PRO A 56 -4.26 -15.40 -3.74
C PRO A 56 -5.34 -14.83 -4.66
N ASP A 57 -6.30 -14.11 -4.08
CA ASP A 57 -7.38 -13.47 -4.84
C ASP A 57 -7.17 -11.96 -4.99
N SER A 58 -7.86 -11.36 -5.96
CA SER A 58 -7.87 -9.90 -6.15
C SER A 58 -8.47 -9.16 -4.96
N ARG A 59 -9.28 -9.84 -4.13
CA ARG A 59 -9.89 -9.26 -2.93
C ARG A 59 -8.83 -8.95 -1.88
N LEU A 60 -7.78 -9.76 -1.76
CA LEU A 60 -6.67 -9.53 -0.85
C LEU A 60 -5.99 -8.18 -1.11
N THR A 61 -5.62 -7.90 -2.36
CA THR A 61 -4.96 -6.63 -2.71
C THR A 61 -5.91 -5.45 -2.60
N MET A 62 -7.19 -5.63 -2.96
CA MET A 62 -8.22 -4.61 -2.79
C MET A 62 -8.42 -4.22 -1.32
N LYS A 63 -8.44 -5.19 -0.39
CA LYS A 63 -8.54 -4.94 1.06
C LYS A 63 -7.34 -4.15 1.59
N ALA A 64 -6.13 -4.49 1.15
CA ALA A 64 -4.93 -3.75 1.55
C ALA A 64 -4.96 -2.29 1.05
N LEU A 65 -5.44 -2.07 -0.18
CA LEU A 65 -5.62 -0.72 -0.74
C LEU A 65 -6.71 0.07 0.00
N GLU A 66 -7.84 -0.55 0.30
CA GLU A 66 -8.94 0.07 1.04
C GLU A 66 -8.47 0.51 2.43
N MET A 67 -7.76 -0.36 3.15
CA MET A 67 -7.14 0.00 4.43
C MET A 67 -6.18 1.17 4.30
N ALA A 68 -5.34 1.19 3.27
CA ALA A 68 -4.41 2.31 3.03
C ALA A 68 -5.14 3.63 2.77
N TRP A 69 -6.19 3.59 1.95
CA TRP A 69 -7.00 4.75 1.62
C TRP A 69 -7.70 5.32 2.85
N GLU A 70 -8.30 4.46 3.69
CA GLU A 70 -8.93 4.89 4.93
C GLU A 70 -7.93 5.44 5.95
N THR A 71 -6.81 4.74 6.16
CA THR A 71 -5.76 5.10 7.13
C THR A 71 -5.13 6.46 6.81
N ARG A 72 -5.05 6.82 5.53
CA ARG A 72 -4.49 8.12 5.08
C ARG A 72 -5.52 9.23 4.99
N GLY A 73 -6.76 9.00 5.43
CA GLY A 73 -7.81 10.02 5.43
C GLY A 73 -8.41 10.27 4.05
N LYS A 74 -8.50 9.23 3.21
CA LYS A 74 -9.10 9.26 1.88
C LYS A 74 -8.47 10.30 0.94
N PRO A 75 -7.14 10.26 0.77
CA PRO A 75 -6.43 11.27 -0.01
C PRO A 75 -6.83 11.24 -1.48
N GLY A 76 -6.97 12.42 -2.09
CA GLY A 76 -7.10 12.60 -3.53
C GLY A 76 -5.74 12.77 -4.22
N GLY A 77 -5.65 12.44 -5.51
CA GLY A 77 -4.45 12.70 -6.31
C GLY A 77 -3.26 11.76 -6.05
N VAL A 78 -3.49 10.65 -5.35
CA VAL A 78 -2.49 9.60 -5.13
C VAL A 78 -2.13 8.91 -6.45
N MET A 79 -0.86 8.57 -6.65
CA MET A 79 -0.42 7.66 -7.71
C MET A 79 -0.15 6.26 -7.16
N PHE A 80 -0.64 5.23 -7.84
CA PHE A 80 -0.41 3.84 -7.46
C PHE A 80 0.37 3.08 -8.54
N HIS A 81 1.48 2.47 -8.14
CA HIS A 81 2.34 1.67 -9.01
C HIS A 81 2.01 0.18 -8.79
N SER A 82 1.35 -0.47 -9.77
CA SER A 82 1.12 -1.93 -9.73
C SER A 82 0.60 -2.51 -11.05
N ASP A 83 1.07 -3.70 -11.42
CA ASP A 83 0.58 -4.53 -12.53
C ASP A 83 -0.59 -5.41 -12.04
N THR A 84 -1.83 -4.91 -12.11
CA THR A 84 -2.99 -5.58 -11.48
C THR A 84 -4.21 -5.75 -12.37
N SER A 85 -5.10 -6.62 -11.89
CA SER A 85 -6.37 -7.04 -12.50
C SER A 85 -7.36 -5.89 -12.76
N ARG A 86 -8.32 -6.13 -13.66
CA ARG A 86 -9.38 -5.15 -14.01
C ARG A 86 -10.18 -4.65 -12.80
N GLN A 87 -10.46 -5.53 -11.85
CA GLN A 87 -11.22 -5.20 -10.63
C GLN A 87 -10.47 -4.22 -9.75
N PHE A 88 -9.15 -4.37 -9.65
CA PHE A 88 -8.29 -3.45 -8.90
C PHE A 88 -8.26 -2.06 -9.55
N ARG A 89 -8.20 -1.99 -10.88
CA ARG A 89 -8.26 -0.72 -11.62
C ARG A 89 -9.59 0.01 -11.42
N GLN A 90 -10.70 -0.71 -11.35
CA GLN A 90 -12.01 -0.13 -11.02
C GLN A 90 -12.03 0.47 -9.62
N LEU A 91 -11.38 -0.17 -8.65
CA LEU A 91 -11.26 0.35 -7.29
C LEU A 91 -10.38 1.60 -7.23
N LEU A 92 -9.23 1.60 -7.91
CA LEU A 92 -8.37 2.79 -8.03
C LEU A 92 -9.15 3.97 -8.63
N TRP A 93 -9.92 3.73 -9.69
CA TRP A 93 -10.76 4.76 -10.31
C TRP A 93 -11.81 5.31 -9.34
N ARG A 94 -12.49 4.44 -8.58
CA ARG A 94 -13.47 4.84 -7.56
C ARG A 94 -12.86 5.72 -6.46
N TYR A 95 -11.59 5.48 -6.10
CA TYR A 95 -10.87 6.27 -5.10
C TYR A 95 -10.11 7.46 -5.68
N GLN A 96 -10.28 7.75 -6.98
CA GLN A 96 -9.57 8.82 -7.68
C GLN A 96 -8.04 8.70 -7.57
N ILE A 97 -7.55 7.46 -7.45
CA ILE A 97 -6.14 7.11 -7.42
C ILE A 97 -5.69 6.88 -8.86
N ARG A 98 -4.67 7.62 -9.29
CA ARG A 98 -4.12 7.51 -10.64
C ARG A 98 -3.18 6.32 -10.71
N GLN A 99 -3.48 5.37 -11.58
CA GLN A 99 -2.52 4.31 -11.87
C GLN A 99 -1.35 4.89 -12.67
N SER A 100 -0.13 4.69 -12.18
CA SER A 100 1.09 4.89 -12.96
C SER A 100 1.40 3.58 -13.67
N MET A 101 1.42 3.61 -15.00
CA MET A 101 1.85 2.48 -15.81
C MET A 101 3.38 2.45 -15.81
N SER A 102 3.99 1.82 -14.81
CA SER A 102 5.40 1.43 -14.94
C SER A 102 5.47 0.30 -15.98
N ARG A 103 6.39 0.40 -16.93
CA ARG A 103 6.63 -0.69 -17.89
C ARG A 103 7.07 -1.91 -17.10
N SER A 104 6.39 -3.05 -17.26
CA SER A 104 6.75 -4.31 -16.61
C SER A 104 8.27 -4.53 -16.70
N GLY A 105 8.94 -4.62 -15.55
CA GLY A 105 10.39 -4.84 -15.47
C GLY A 105 11.25 -3.69 -14.93
N ASN A 106 10.68 -2.58 -14.43
CA ASN A 106 11.49 -1.52 -13.81
C ASN A 106 11.86 -1.90 -12.36
N CYS A 107 13.05 -2.48 -12.19
CA CYS A 107 13.61 -2.93 -10.91
C CYS A 107 13.73 -1.83 -9.82
N TRP A 108 13.70 -0.55 -10.23
CA TRP A 108 13.80 0.58 -9.31
C TRP A 108 12.52 0.81 -8.49
N ASP A 109 11.34 0.62 -9.08
CA ASP A 109 10.05 0.86 -8.42
C ASP A 109 9.75 -0.18 -7.32
N ASN A 110 10.27 -1.40 -7.48
CA ASN A 110 10.05 -2.48 -6.52
C ASN A 110 11.13 -2.55 -5.41
N SER A 111 12.24 -1.84 -5.58
CA SER A 111 13.35 -1.84 -4.60
C SER A 111 12.93 -1.46 -3.17
N PRO A 112 11.99 -0.52 -2.92
CA PRO A 112 11.54 -0.21 -1.56
C PRO A 112 10.71 -1.34 -0.96
N MET A 113 9.88 -2.00 -1.78
CA MET A 113 9.05 -3.14 -1.36
C MET A 113 9.91 -4.38 -1.08
N GLU A 114 10.89 -4.67 -1.93
CA GLU A 114 11.84 -5.78 -1.71
C GLU A 114 12.64 -5.59 -0.43
N ARG A 115 13.10 -4.37 -0.16
CA ARG A 115 13.79 -4.04 1.10
C ARG A 115 12.86 -4.21 2.29
N PHE A 116 11.62 -3.74 2.20
CA PHE A 116 10.62 -3.90 3.25
C PHE A 116 10.37 -5.38 3.56
N PHE A 117 10.12 -6.21 2.55
CA PHE A 117 9.88 -7.64 2.76
C PHE A 117 11.10 -8.38 3.29
N ARG A 118 12.31 -7.96 2.93
CA ARG A 118 13.54 -8.52 3.50
C ARG A 118 13.62 -8.25 5.00
N SER A 119 13.42 -7.00 5.42
CA SER A 119 13.39 -6.66 6.86
C SER A 119 12.24 -7.38 7.57
N LEU A 120 11.04 -7.43 6.98
CA LEU A 120 9.90 -8.15 7.56
C LEU A 120 10.22 -9.63 7.82
N LYS A 121 10.83 -10.32 6.85
CA LYS A 121 11.14 -11.75 6.97
C LYS A 121 12.33 -12.03 7.87
N ASN A 122 13.31 -11.13 7.96
CA ASN A 122 14.52 -11.36 8.74
C ASN A 122 14.38 -10.91 10.21
N GLU A 123 13.68 -9.80 10.46
CA GLU A 123 13.63 -9.19 11.79
C GLU A 123 12.35 -9.57 12.55
N TRP A 124 11.22 -9.70 11.85
CA TRP A 124 9.90 -9.78 12.49
C TRP A 124 9.27 -11.17 12.37
N MET A 125 9.72 -12.00 11.43
CA MET A 125 9.13 -13.32 11.22
C MET A 125 9.83 -14.36 12.11
N PRO A 126 9.15 -14.93 13.12
CA PRO A 126 9.73 -15.99 13.92
C PRO A 126 10.01 -17.22 13.05
N VAL A 127 11.05 -17.99 13.40
CA VAL A 127 11.48 -19.20 12.66
C VAL A 127 10.33 -20.20 12.52
N VAL A 128 9.46 -20.27 13.53
CA VAL A 128 8.28 -21.14 13.55
C VAL A 128 7.07 -20.57 12.79
N GLY A 129 7.14 -19.31 12.33
CA GLY A 129 6.03 -18.58 11.70
C GLY A 129 5.04 -17.98 12.69
N TYR A 130 4.17 -17.09 12.21
CA TYR A 130 3.15 -16.46 13.06
C TYR A 130 2.06 -17.47 13.40
N GLU A 131 1.68 -17.59 14.68
CA GLU A 131 0.48 -18.37 15.01
C GLU A 131 -0.74 -17.66 14.42
N ALA A 132 -1.41 -18.32 13.47
CA ALA A 132 -2.70 -17.86 13.00
C ALA A 132 -3.72 -18.08 14.12
N SER A 133 -3.90 -17.10 15.01
CA SER A 133 -5.00 -17.03 15.96
C SER A 133 -6.31 -16.69 15.23
N ALA A 134 -6.71 -17.57 14.31
CA ALA A 134 -8.10 -17.63 13.90
C ALA A 134 -8.88 -18.20 15.09
N ARG A 135 -9.21 -17.34 16.07
CA ARG A 135 -10.32 -17.65 16.97
C ARG A 135 -11.55 -17.73 16.06
N PRO A 136 -12.21 -18.89 15.93
CA PRO A 136 -13.50 -18.92 15.27
C PRO A 136 -14.37 -17.96 16.07
N LEU A 137 -14.96 -16.96 15.42
CA LEU A 137 -16.15 -16.32 15.97
C LEU A 137 -17.21 -17.42 15.95
N THR A 138 -17.33 -18.16 17.06
CA THR A 138 -18.47 -19.03 17.29
C THR A 138 -19.71 -18.14 17.45
N PRO A 139 -20.85 -18.52 16.85
CA PRO A 139 -22.09 -17.76 16.94
C PRO A 139 -22.61 -17.65 18.38
#